data_AF-A0A6L5K5P2-F1
#
_entry.id   AF-A0A6L5K5P2-F1
#
_cell.length_a   1.000
_cell.length_b   1.000
_cell.length_c   1.000
_cell.angle_alpha   90.00
_cell.angle_beta   90.00
_cell.angle_gamma   90.00
#
_symmetry.space_group_name_H-M   'P 1'
#
loop_
_entity.id
_entity.type
_entity.pdbx_description
1 polymer ?
#
loop_
_entity_poly.entity_id
_entity_poly.type
_entity_poly.pdbx_seq_one_letter_code
_entity_poly.pdbx_strand_id
1 'polypeptide(L)'
;VLIMSCVLIAQSLIFQDGGLLALGANIFNMGIVASFSAYYIYRLVTWLAGANRRGTLIGGFAAAWFSVFLASIFCATELAVSGSSPFAVVLPAMAGVHALIGIGEGLITGAVLSLVLATRADLLQLQRT
;
A
#
# COMPACT_ATOMS: atom_id res chain seq x y z
N VAL A 1 -6.81 8.41 1.68
CA VAL A 1 -7.06 9.23 0.47
C VAL A 1 -6.51 10.64 0.58
N LEU A 2 -7.10 11.57 1.37
CA LEU A 2 -6.68 12.99 1.36
C LEU A 2 -5.18 13.22 1.61
N ILE A 3 -4.61 12.60 2.65
CA ILE A 3 -3.16 12.72 2.93
C ILE A 3 -2.34 12.19 1.76
N MET A 4 -2.70 11.03 1.20
CA MET A 4 -2.03 10.47 0.03
C MET A 4 -2.15 11.37 -1.19
N SER A 5 -3.31 12.01 -1.42
CA SER A 5 -3.46 12.99 -2.50
C SER A 5 -2.51 14.17 -2.33
N CYS A 6 -2.34 14.70 -1.11
CA CYS A 6 -1.35 15.74 -0.84
C CYS A 6 0.09 15.26 -1.12
N VAL A 7 0.43 14.04 -0.71
CA VAL A 7 1.74 13.43 -1.00
C VAL A 7 1.99 13.31 -2.50
N LEU A 8 1.02 12.78 -3.25
CA LEU A 8 1.13 12.59 -4.71
C LEU A 8 1.20 13.92 -5.46
N ILE A 9 0.48 14.96 -5.01
CA ILE A 9 0.59 16.31 -5.56
C ILE A 9 2.02 16.83 -5.36
N ALA A 10 2.57 16.69 -4.14
CA ALA A 10 3.95 17.09 -3.86
C ALA A 10 4.96 16.29 -4.72
N GLN A 11 4.75 14.98 -4.89
CA GLN A 11 5.56 14.15 -5.79
C GLN A 11 5.54 14.65 -7.23
N SER A 12 4.37 14.98 -7.76
CA SER A 12 4.24 15.47 -9.14
C SER A 12 4.82 16.86 -9.38
N LEU A 13 4.73 17.76 -8.39
CA LEU A 13 5.16 19.16 -8.55
C LEU A 13 6.63 19.39 -8.16
N ILE A 14 7.10 18.77 -7.08
CA ILE A 14 8.42 19.03 -6.50
C ILE A 14 9.44 18.00 -7.00
N PHE A 15 9.04 16.74 -7.04
CA PHE A 15 9.93 15.63 -7.41
C PHE A 15 9.80 15.21 -8.87
N GLN A 16 8.88 15.82 -9.62
CA GLN A 16 8.55 15.49 -11.01
C GLN A 16 8.23 14.00 -11.21
N ASP A 17 7.68 13.37 -10.18
CA ASP A 17 7.32 11.95 -10.19
C ASP A 17 5.80 11.76 -10.29
N GLY A 18 5.36 10.87 -11.18
CA GLY A 18 3.94 10.55 -11.38
C GLY A 18 3.14 11.48 -12.29
N GLY A 19 3.59 12.71 -12.57
CA GLY A 19 2.99 13.62 -13.56
C GLY A 19 1.58 14.16 -13.25
N LEU A 20 1.29 15.40 -13.65
CA LEU A 20 0.00 16.05 -13.33
C LEU A 20 -1.20 15.41 -14.04
N LEU A 21 -1.04 14.97 -15.29
CA LEU A 21 -2.13 14.34 -16.06
C LEU A 21 -2.48 12.94 -15.56
N ALA A 22 -1.50 12.23 -14.97
CA ALA A 22 -1.71 10.91 -14.39
C ALA A 22 -2.04 10.95 -12.87
N LEU A 23 -2.12 12.16 -12.28
CA LEU A 23 -2.38 12.34 -10.85
C LEU A 23 -3.67 11.64 -10.39
N GLY A 24 -4.72 11.66 -11.20
CA GLY A 24 -5.98 10.96 -10.91
C GLY A 24 -5.82 9.45 -10.77
N ALA A 25 -5.13 8.82 -11.73
CA ALA A 25 -4.82 7.39 -11.71
C ALA A 25 -3.90 7.03 -10.52
N ASN A 26 -2.90 7.88 -10.23
CA ASN A 26 -2.02 7.68 -9.07
C ASN A 26 -2.78 7.77 -7.74
N ILE A 27 -3.71 8.73 -7.59
CA ILE A 27 -4.57 8.84 -6.41
C ILE A 27 -5.49 7.62 -6.29
N PHE A 28 -6.02 7.12 -7.40
CA PHE A 28 -6.83 5.91 -7.40
C PHE A 28 -6.02 4.69 -6.92
N ASN A 29 -4.86 4.43 -7.51
CA ASN A 29 -4.03 3.27 -7.15
C ASN A 29 -3.48 3.35 -5.72
N MET A 30 -2.81 4.46 -5.36
CA MET A 30 -2.10 4.56 -4.08
C MET A 30 -2.97 5.13 -2.95
N GLY A 31 -3.86 6.07 -3.28
CA GLY A 31 -4.71 6.73 -2.29
C GLY A 31 -5.97 5.93 -1.94
N ILE A 32 -6.51 5.16 -2.89
CA ILE A 32 -7.73 4.36 -2.72
C ILE A 32 -7.38 2.87 -2.66
N VAL A 33 -6.97 2.25 -3.77
CA VAL A 33 -6.78 0.79 -3.85
C VAL A 33 -5.83 0.29 -2.76
N ALA A 34 -4.61 0.85 -2.69
CA ALA A 34 -3.63 0.50 -1.67
C ALA A 34 -4.15 0.75 -0.24
N SER A 35 -4.68 1.94 0.04
CA SER A 35 -5.12 2.31 1.39
C SER A 35 -6.28 1.44 1.92
N PHE A 36 -7.29 1.18 1.09
CA PHE A 36 -8.44 0.37 1.48
C PHE A 36 -8.07 -1.11 1.57
N SER A 37 -7.31 -1.64 0.60
CA SER A 37 -6.86 -3.04 0.66
C SER A 37 -5.99 -3.30 1.88
N ALA A 38 -5.04 -2.41 2.21
CA ALA A 38 -4.26 -2.49 3.43
C ALA A 38 -5.16 -2.59 4.68
N TYR A 39 -6.16 -1.71 4.78
CA TYR A 39 -7.07 -1.68 5.93
C TYR A 39 -7.85 -2.99 6.10
N TYR A 40 -8.47 -3.48 5.02
CA TYR A 40 -9.27 -4.71 5.08
C TYR A 40 -8.41 -5.94 5.35
N ILE A 41 -7.21 -6.01 4.76
CA ILE A 41 -6.28 -7.13 4.95
C ILE A 41 -5.72 -7.11 6.37
N TYR A 42 -5.32 -5.94 6.87
CA TYR A 42 -4.90 -5.79 8.26
C TYR A 42 -5.99 -6.28 9.22
N ARG A 43 -7.23 -5.83 9.02
CA ARG A 43 -8.38 -6.21 9.85
C ARG A 43 -8.67 -7.72 9.78
N LEU A 44 -8.65 -8.30 8.58
CA LEU A 44 -8.87 -9.74 8.39
C LEU A 44 -7.79 -10.57 9.08
N VAL A 45 -6.52 -10.21 8.89
CA VAL A 45 -5.38 -10.96 9.47
C VAL A 45 -5.35 -10.82 10.99
N THR A 46 -5.58 -9.62 11.53
CA THR A 46 -5.65 -9.43 12.99
C THR A 46 -6.85 -10.10 13.63
N TRP A 47 -7.98 -10.22 12.91
CA TRP A 47 -9.12 -11.01 13.35
C TRP A 47 -8.80 -12.51 13.41
N LEU A 48 -8.10 -13.05 12.40
CA LEU A 48 -7.71 -14.47 12.35
C LEU A 48 -6.57 -14.83 13.32
N ALA A 49 -5.53 -14.00 13.40
CA ALA A 49 -4.31 -14.26 14.19
C ALA A 49 -4.42 -13.79 15.66
N GLY A 50 -5.51 -13.10 15.99
CA GLY A 50 -5.74 -12.49 17.30
C GLY A 50 -5.08 -11.12 17.45
N ALA A 51 -5.70 -10.24 18.24
CA ALA A 51 -5.29 -8.85 18.43
C ALA A 51 -4.08 -8.68 19.39
N ASN A 52 -3.12 -9.61 19.36
CA ASN A 52 -1.88 -9.54 20.15
C ASN A 52 -0.73 -8.95 19.32
N ARG A 53 0.43 -8.73 19.96
CA ARG A 53 1.64 -8.17 19.30
C ARG A 53 1.98 -8.89 18.00
N ARG A 54 1.91 -10.24 17.98
CA ARG A 54 2.23 -11.03 16.78
C ARG A 54 1.21 -10.79 15.67
N GLY A 55 -0.09 -10.77 15.98
CA GLY A 55 -1.14 -10.48 15.02
C GLY A 55 -1.02 -9.09 14.40
N THR A 56 -0.66 -8.07 15.19
CA THR A 56 -0.40 -6.72 14.66
C THR A 56 0.77 -6.70 13.68
N LEU A 57 1.88 -7.40 13.97
CA LEU A 57 3.04 -7.43 13.09
C LEU A 57 2.78 -8.21 11.80
N ILE A 58 2.17 -9.40 11.91
CA ILE A 58 1.81 -10.23 10.74
C ILE A 58 0.76 -9.51 9.90
N GLY A 59 -0.25 -8.91 10.55
CA GLY A 59 -1.28 -8.12 9.89
C GLY A 59 -0.71 -6.90 9.16
N GLY A 60 0.22 -6.18 9.78
CA GLY A 60 0.87 -5.02 9.17
C GLY A 60 1.73 -5.40 7.96
N PHE A 61 2.54 -6.47 8.09
CA PHE A 61 3.33 -6.99 6.98
C PHE A 61 2.43 -7.40 5.80
N ALA A 62 1.40 -8.20 6.06
CA ALA A 62 0.49 -8.68 5.02
C ALA A 62 -0.27 -7.50 4.37
N ALA A 63 -0.78 -6.57 5.17
CA ALA A 63 -1.47 -5.39 4.68
C ALA A 63 -0.60 -4.56 3.73
N ALA A 64 0.65 -4.29 4.10
CA ALA A 64 1.58 -3.55 3.26
C ALA A 64 1.92 -4.30 1.97
N TRP A 65 2.24 -5.60 2.06
CA TRP A 65 2.58 -6.41 0.89
C TRP A 65 1.43 -6.45 -0.14
N PHE A 66 0.22 -6.81 0.32
CA PHE A 66 -0.94 -6.92 -0.56
C PHE A 66 -1.40 -5.56 -1.09
N SER A 67 -1.25 -4.50 -0.31
CA SER A 67 -1.57 -3.13 -0.76
C SER A 67 -0.77 -2.74 -2.00
N VAL A 68 0.55 -2.94 -1.95
CA VAL A 68 1.47 -2.66 -3.07
C VAL A 68 1.15 -3.56 -4.25
N PHE A 69 0.96 -4.86 -4.00
CA PHE A 69 0.70 -5.83 -5.06
C PHE A 69 -0.62 -5.56 -5.78
N LEU A 70 -1.71 -5.31 -5.05
CA LEU A 70 -3.01 -5.01 -5.66
C LEU A 70 -2.98 -3.68 -6.41
N ALA A 71 -2.39 -2.62 -5.84
CA ALA A 71 -2.26 -1.34 -6.54
C ALA A 71 -1.45 -1.47 -7.85
N SER A 72 -0.43 -2.33 -7.87
CA SER A 72 0.35 -2.58 -9.09
C SER A 72 -0.46 -3.27 -10.20
N ILE A 73 -1.39 -4.15 -9.84
CA ILE A 73 -2.30 -4.81 -10.79
C ILE A 73 -3.26 -3.78 -11.39
N PHE A 74 -3.85 -2.91 -10.56
CA PHE A 74 -4.71 -1.84 -11.06
C PHE A 74 -3.96 -0.87 -11.98
N CYS A 75 -2.76 -0.42 -11.59
CA CYS A 75 -1.91 0.40 -12.44
C CYS A 75 -1.59 -0.27 -13.80
N ALA A 76 -1.26 -1.57 -13.78
CA ALA A 76 -1.04 -2.32 -15.01
C ALA A 76 -2.29 -2.42 -15.89
N THR A 77 -3.47 -2.58 -15.30
CA THR A 77 -4.73 -2.58 -16.05
C THR A 77 -5.03 -1.22 -16.67
N GLU A 78 -4.80 -0.12 -15.96
CA GLU A 78 -4.98 1.23 -16.47
C GLU A 78 -4.02 1.53 -17.64
N LEU A 79 -2.75 1.13 -17.51
CA LEU A 79 -1.77 1.25 -18.59
C LEU A 79 -2.19 0.47 -19.84
N ALA A 80 -2.74 -0.73 -19.68
CA ALA A 80 -3.24 -1.51 -20.79
C ALA A 80 -4.49 -0.89 -21.44
N VAL A 81 -5.45 -0.44 -20.62
CA VAL A 81 -6.69 0.19 -21.09
C VAL A 81 -6.41 1.53 -21.79
N SER A 82 -5.40 2.28 -21.35
CA SER A 82 -4.98 3.52 -22.01
C SER A 82 -4.36 3.31 -23.40
N GLY A 83 -4.04 2.05 -23.78
CA GLY A 83 -3.31 1.73 -25.01
C GLY A 83 -1.80 1.98 -24.93
N SER A 84 -1.27 2.35 -23.76
CA SER A 84 0.16 2.66 -23.58
C SER A 84 1.05 1.42 -23.67
N SER A 85 0.60 0.28 -23.15
CA SER A 85 1.38 -0.98 -23.19
C SER A 85 0.46 -2.20 -23.26
N PRO A 86 0.82 -3.26 -24.01
CA PRO A 86 0.03 -4.50 -24.04
C PRO A 86 -0.12 -5.14 -22.65
N PHE A 87 -1.34 -5.59 -22.33
CA PHE A 87 -1.66 -6.20 -21.03
C PHE A 87 -0.75 -7.40 -20.69
N ALA A 88 -0.49 -8.26 -21.68
CA ALA A 88 0.36 -9.45 -21.53
C ALA A 88 1.81 -9.13 -21.15
N VAL A 89 2.27 -7.90 -21.38
CA VAL A 89 3.63 -7.45 -21.02
C VAL A 89 3.61 -6.67 -19.71
N VAL A 90 2.71 -5.69 -19.59
CA VAL A 90 2.71 -4.77 -18.43
C VAL A 90 2.27 -5.45 -17.15
N LEU A 91 1.29 -6.36 -17.19
CA LEU A 91 0.81 -7.05 -15.98
C LEU A 91 1.91 -7.87 -15.30
N PRO A 92 2.58 -8.83 -15.95
CA PRO A 92 3.61 -9.62 -15.29
C PRO A 92 4.82 -8.76 -14.89
N ALA A 93 5.17 -7.74 -15.68
CA ALA A 93 6.26 -6.83 -15.34
C ALA A 93 5.96 -6.01 -14.08
N MET A 94 4.80 -5.33 -14.04
CA MET A 94 4.42 -4.49 -12.90
C MET A 94 4.15 -5.35 -11.67
N ALA A 95 3.28 -6.36 -11.76
CA ALA A 95 2.94 -7.19 -10.61
C ALA A 95 4.13 -8.00 -10.09
N GLY A 96 5.00 -8.49 -10.98
CA GLY A 96 6.19 -9.26 -10.61
C GLY A 96 7.20 -8.44 -9.81
N VAL A 97 7.55 -7.25 -10.29
CA VAL A 97 8.46 -6.35 -9.57
C VAL A 97 7.84 -5.87 -8.26
N HIS A 98 6.55 -5.53 -8.26
CA HIS A 98 5.87 -5.04 -7.06
C HIS A 98 5.59 -6.13 -6.03
N ALA A 99 5.56 -7.41 -6.42
CA ALA A 99 5.55 -8.52 -5.47
C ALA A 99 6.86 -8.56 -4.65
N LEU A 100 8.01 -8.27 -5.27
CA LEU A 100 9.30 -8.18 -4.58
C LEU A 100 9.41 -6.90 -3.75
N ILE A 101 9.04 -5.74 -4.31
CA ILE A 101 9.02 -4.47 -3.57
C ILE A 101 8.08 -4.56 -2.36
N GLY A 102 6.92 -5.20 -2.53
CA GLY A 102 5.96 -5.44 -1.46
C GLY A 102 6.56 -6.18 -0.26
N ILE A 103 7.55 -7.05 -0.47
CA ILE A 103 8.25 -7.72 0.65
C ILE A 103 9.05 -6.68 1.45
N GLY A 104 9.75 -5.79 0.76
CA GLY A 104 10.47 -4.67 1.39
C GLY A 104 9.51 -3.77 2.18
N GLU A 105 8.40 -3.36 1.58
CA GLU A 105 7.38 -2.54 2.24
C GLU A 105 6.74 -3.23 3.45
N GLY A 106 6.50 -4.54 3.36
CA GLY A 106 6.06 -5.38 4.47
C GLY A 106 7.06 -5.35 5.63
N LEU A 107 8.36 -5.51 5.35
CA LEU A 107 9.41 -5.48 6.36
C LEU A 107 9.53 -4.08 7.01
N ILE A 108 9.51 -3.02 6.21
CA ILE A 108 9.54 -1.63 6.70
C ILE A 108 8.34 -1.38 7.62
N THR A 109 7.14 -1.75 7.19
CA THR A 109 5.92 -1.58 7.98
C THR A 109 5.97 -2.38 9.28
N GLY A 110 6.44 -3.63 9.23
CA GLY A 110 6.64 -4.46 10.41
C GLY A 110 7.65 -3.85 11.40
N ALA A 111 8.74 -3.26 10.89
CA ALA A 111 9.73 -2.57 11.71
C ALA A 111 9.15 -1.31 12.37
N VAL A 112 8.42 -0.49 11.62
CA VAL A 112 7.76 0.72 12.15
C VAL A 112 6.74 0.34 13.22
N LEU A 113 5.89 -0.66 12.98
CA LEU A 113 4.92 -1.15 13.98
C LEU A 113 5.61 -1.70 15.22
N SER A 114 6.72 -2.44 15.05
CA SER A 114 7.51 -2.96 16.16
C SER A 114 8.10 -1.85 17.04
N LEU A 115 8.58 -0.78 16.41
CA LEU A 115 9.12 0.40 17.07
C LEU A 115 8.01 1.14 17.84
N VAL A 116 6.86 1.40 17.19
CA VAL A 116 5.72 2.07 17.84
C VAL A 116 5.23 1.26 19.04
N LEU A 117 5.12 -0.06 18.92
CA LEU A 117 4.75 -0.92 20.04
C LEU A 117 5.79 -0.96 21.18
N ALA A 118 7.04 -0.61 20.92
CA ALA A 118 8.09 -0.56 21.94
C ALA A 118 8.17 0.81 22.64
N THR A 119 7.89 1.90 21.92
CA THR A 119 8.05 3.27 22.44
C THR A 119 6.75 3.91 22.89
N ARG A 120 5.63 3.61 22.21
CA ARG A 120 4.32 4.26 22.37
C ARG A 120 3.18 3.29 22.08
N ALA A 121 3.13 2.18 22.84
CA ALA A 121 2.08 1.18 22.71
C ALA A 121 0.66 1.74 22.93
N ASP A 122 0.55 2.85 23.66
CA ASP A 122 -0.69 3.60 23.91
C ASP A 122 -1.39 4.06 22.62
N LEU A 123 -0.63 4.48 21.60
CA LEU A 123 -1.18 4.97 20.34
C LEU A 123 -1.98 3.91 19.56
N LEU A 124 -1.62 2.64 19.72
CA LEU A 124 -2.31 1.52 19.07
C LEU A 124 -3.49 0.97 19.91
N GLN A 125 -3.52 1.27 21.22
CA GLN A 125 -4.60 0.86 22.11
C GLN A 125 -5.79 1.83 22.07
N LEU A 126 -5.54 3.13 21.83
CA LEU A 126 -6.57 4.17 21.65
C LEU A 126 -7.56 3.88 20.52
N GLN A 127 -7.17 3.10 19.51
CA GLN A 127 -8.08 2.67 18.42
C GLN A 127 -8.99 1.48 18.79
N ARG A 128 -8.80 0.86 19.96
CA ARG A 128 -9.57 -0.34 20.39
C ARG A 128 -10.73 -0.03 21.36
N THR A 129 -10.81 1.20 21.88
CA THR A 129 -11.89 1.68 22.78
C THR A 129 -12.85 2.57 22.02
#